data_AF-A0A6P9C7D5-F1
#
_entry.id   AF-A0A6P9C7D5-F1
#
_cell.length_a   1.000
_cell.length_b   1.000
_cell.length_c   1.000
_cell.angle_alpha   90.00
_cell.angle_beta   90.00
_cell.angle_gamma   90.00
#
_symmetry.space_group_name_H-M   'P 1'
#
loop_
_entity.id
_entity.type
_entity.pdbx_description
1 polymer ?
#
loop_
_entity_poly.entity_id
_entity_poly.type
_entity_poly.pdbx_seq_one_letter_code
_entity_poly.pdbx_strand_id
1 'polypeptide(L)'
;MRNNKLKDIRSAWKHSRIFFGKNKVMIVALGHSPSDEYKDNLHEVSKHLRGEVGLLFTNRTKDEVIKWFSQFRETDFARAGNKATFTVNLDMGPLEQFSHSMEPQLRQLGLPTALKKGVVTLLSDYEVCKEGDILTPDQARILKLFGYAMADFNVMIRSMWDAETGEFEQLETPTEEDPSGEMEEEEKEEEGDASNEEN
;
A
#
# COMPACT_ATOMS: atom_id res chain seq x y z
N MET A 1 -0.65 -2.98 0.75
CA MET A 1 0.69 -3.35 1.33
C MET A 1 1.10 -4.85 1.23
N ARG A 2 2.40 -5.22 1.12
CA ARG A 2 2.90 -6.63 1.23
C ARG A 2 3.28 -6.97 2.69
N ASN A 3 2.81 -8.13 3.20
CA ASN A 3 3.06 -8.54 4.58
C ASN A 3 4.54 -8.68 4.97
N ASN A 4 5.42 -9.06 4.04
CA ASN A 4 6.84 -9.26 4.35
C ASN A 4 7.56 -7.92 4.65
N LYS A 5 7.27 -6.88 3.87
CA LYS A 5 7.89 -5.55 4.05
C LYS A 5 7.59 -4.96 5.42
N LEU A 6 6.36 -5.15 5.92
CA LEU A 6 5.99 -4.74 7.28
C LEU A 6 6.72 -5.56 8.35
N LYS A 7 6.99 -6.85 8.11
CA LYS A 7 7.77 -7.69 9.04
C LYS A 7 9.22 -7.20 9.11
N ASP A 8 9.78 -6.72 8.01
CA ASP A 8 11.15 -6.17 7.97
C ASP A 8 11.22 -4.87 8.76
N ILE A 9 10.27 -3.95 8.58
CA ILE A 9 10.16 -2.72 9.41
C ILE A 9 10.00 -3.07 10.89
N ARG A 10 9.09 -3.99 11.25
CA ARG A 10 8.90 -4.43 12.64
C ARG A 10 10.16 -5.07 13.23
N SER A 11 10.98 -5.72 12.40
CA SER A 11 12.24 -6.33 12.82
C SER A 11 13.34 -5.29 13.04
N ALA A 12 13.38 -4.23 12.23
CA ALA A 12 14.27 -3.09 12.42
C ALA A 12 13.86 -2.25 13.66
N TRP A 13 12.56 -2.10 13.89
CA TRP A 13 11.96 -1.31 14.97
C TRP A 13 11.43 -2.17 16.12
N LYS A 14 12.16 -3.22 16.54
CA LYS A 14 11.76 -4.11 17.64
C LYS A 14 11.51 -3.40 18.98
N HIS A 15 12.17 -2.26 19.17
CA HIS A 15 12.05 -1.41 20.35
C HIS A 15 10.76 -0.55 20.34
N SER A 16 10.03 -0.56 19.22
CA SER A 16 8.80 0.19 19.00
C SER A 16 7.65 -0.77 18.72
N ARG A 17 6.43 -0.24 18.64
CA ARG A 17 5.22 -1.02 18.35
C ARG A 17 4.49 -0.45 17.16
N ILE A 18 4.28 -1.28 16.15
CA ILE A 18 3.61 -0.90 14.89
C ILE A 18 2.30 -1.66 14.77
N PHE A 19 1.19 -0.92 14.83
CA PHE A 19 -0.14 -1.42 14.59
C PHE A 19 -0.59 -1.07 13.17
N PHE A 20 -1.07 -2.08 12.46
CA PHE A 20 -1.64 -1.92 11.12
C PHE A 20 -2.88 -2.81 11.11
N GLY A 21 -4.05 -2.19 11.25
CA GLY A 21 -5.32 -2.87 11.48
C GLY A 21 -6.49 -2.09 10.87
N LYS A 22 -7.72 -2.41 11.26
CA LYS A 22 -8.89 -1.64 10.79
C LYS A 22 -8.85 -0.24 11.39
N ASN A 23 -8.84 0.79 10.55
CA ASN A 23 -8.81 2.19 10.98
C ASN A 23 -9.90 2.51 12.00
N LYS A 24 -11.15 2.06 11.76
CA LYS A 24 -12.26 2.24 12.71
C LYS A 24 -11.95 1.72 14.13
N VAL A 25 -11.26 0.58 14.25
CA VAL A 25 -10.90 0.01 15.57
C VAL A 25 -9.80 0.84 16.23
N MET A 26 -8.82 1.31 15.47
CA MET A 26 -7.75 2.15 15.99
C MET A 26 -8.27 3.53 16.43
N ILE A 27 -9.21 4.12 15.68
CA ILE A 27 -9.90 5.36 16.04
C ILE A 27 -10.63 5.22 17.37
N VAL A 28 -11.43 4.16 17.55
CA VAL A 28 -12.14 3.89 18.81
C VAL A 28 -11.17 3.74 19.99
N ALA A 29 -9.99 3.16 19.76
CA ALA A 29 -8.98 3.01 20.81
C ALA A 29 -8.29 4.32 21.22
N LEU A 30 -8.23 5.31 20.32
CA LEU A 30 -7.62 6.62 20.58
C LEU A 30 -8.65 7.66 21.07
N GLY A 31 -9.90 7.56 20.59
CA GLY A 31 -10.99 8.51 20.80
C GLY A 31 -11.39 9.22 19.51
N HIS A 32 -12.68 9.51 19.35
CA HIS A 32 -13.24 10.23 18.20
C HIS A 32 -13.21 11.76 18.38
N SER A 33 -13.25 12.23 19.62
CA SER A 33 -13.47 13.60 20.04
C SER A 33 -12.71 13.92 21.34
N PRO A 34 -12.66 15.19 21.77
CA PRO A 34 -12.11 15.53 23.08
C PRO A 34 -12.84 14.88 24.27
N SER A 35 -14.08 14.42 24.08
CA SER A 35 -14.91 13.90 25.17
C SER A 35 -14.66 12.41 25.49
N ASP A 36 -14.13 11.66 24.52
CA ASP A 36 -13.88 10.21 24.58
C ASP A 36 -12.40 9.87 24.34
N GLU A 37 -11.51 10.86 24.28
CA GLU A 37 -10.08 10.63 24.11
C GLU A 37 -9.42 10.10 25.38
N TYR A 38 -8.47 9.19 25.19
CA TYR A 38 -7.72 8.61 26.30
C TYR A 38 -6.74 9.61 26.94
N LYS A 39 -6.22 10.53 26.14
CA LYS A 39 -5.35 11.64 26.56
C LYS A 39 -5.62 12.88 25.72
N ASP A 40 -5.31 14.04 26.28
CA ASP A 40 -5.46 15.34 25.64
C ASP A 40 -4.91 15.37 24.20
N ASN A 41 -5.74 15.87 23.28
CA ASN A 41 -5.48 16.03 21.85
C ASN A 41 -5.16 14.72 21.09
N LEU A 42 -5.36 13.54 21.68
CA LEU A 42 -5.11 12.27 21.00
C LEU A 42 -6.12 12.02 19.88
N HIS A 43 -7.34 12.54 20.00
CA HIS A 43 -8.36 12.46 18.94
C HIS A 43 -7.92 13.15 17.63
N GLU A 44 -6.94 14.07 17.66
CA GLU A 44 -6.38 14.68 16.44
C GLU A 44 -5.66 13.63 15.58
N VAL A 45 -5.01 12.63 16.18
CA VAL A 45 -4.40 11.50 15.44
C VAL A 45 -5.48 10.66 14.76
N SER A 46 -6.62 10.44 15.42
CA SER A 46 -7.74 9.67 14.89
C SER A 46 -8.30 10.26 13.59
N LYS A 47 -8.38 11.58 13.48
CA LYS A 47 -8.84 12.28 12.26
C LYS A 47 -8.01 11.94 11.02
N HIS A 48 -6.76 11.54 11.22
CA HIS A 48 -5.80 11.22 10.16
C HIS A 48 -5.75 9.72 9.80
N LEU A 49 -6.53 8.87 10.46
CA LEU A 49 -6.58 7.43 10.21
C LEU A 49 -7.49 7.07 9.00
N ARG A 50 -7.11 7.51 7.79
CA ARG A 50 -7.82 7.24 6.52
C ARG A 50 -6.90 6.59 5.48
N GLY A 51 -7.42 5.59 4.75
CA GLY A 51 -6.66 4.84 3.74
C GLY A 51 -5.76 3.73 4.32
N GLU A 52 -4.69 3.35 3.61
CA GLU A 52 -3.68 2.38 4.05
C GLU A 52 -2.72 2.99 5.10
N VAL A 53 -3.20 3.16 6.33
CA VAL A 53 -2.43 3.79 7.44
C VAL A 53 -2.31 2.88 8.66
N GLY A 54 -1.31 3.18 9.50
CA GLY A 54 -1.05 2.49 10.75
C GLY A 54 -0.49 3.41 11.83
N LEU A 55 -0.37 2.89 13.04
CA LEU A 55 0.17 3.60 14.20
C LEU A 55 1.55 3.07 14.56
N LEU A 56 2.50 3.96 14.79
CA LEU A 56 3.82 3.68 15.33
C LEU A 56 3.94 4.32 16.71
N PHE A 57 4.13 3.49 17.74
CA PHE A 57 4.46 3.92 19.09
C PHE A 57 5.95 3.72 19.31
N THR A 58 6.67 4.78 19.67
CA THR A 58 8.13 4.76 19.78
C THR A 58 8.62 5.77 20.81
N ASN A 59 9.73 5.45 21.49
CA ASN A 59 10.45 6.37 22.37
C ASN A 59 11.63 7.05 21.66
N ARG A 60 11.71 6.92 20.32
CA ARG A 60 12.70 7.59 19.47
C ARG A 60 12.27 9.01 19.18
N THR A 61 13.23 9.89 18.92
CA THR A 61 12.91 11.27 18.62
C THR A 61 12.26 11.39 17.24
N LYS A 62 11.48 12.46 17.06
CA LYS A 62 10.87 12.82 15.77
C LYS A 62 11.86 12.77 14.61
N ASP A 63 13.02 13.40 14.78
CA ASP A 63 14.05 13.48 13.73
C ASP A 63 14.62 12.12 13.36
N GLU A 64 14.84 11.23 14.35
CA GLU A 64 15.29 9.85 14.10
C GLU A 64 14.27 9.07 13.28
N VAL A 65 12.98 9.20 13.61
CA VAL A 65 11.88 8.54 12.92
C VAL A 65 11.77 9.04 11.48
N ILE A 66 11.65 10.35 11.28
CA ILE A 66 11.52 10.95 9.94
C ILE A 66 12.72 10.60 9.06
N LYS A 67 13.94 10.70 9.61
CA LYS A 67 15.17 10.39 8.86
C LYS A 67 15.22 8.93 8.43
N TRP A 68 14.87 8.00 9.31
CA TRP A 68 14.91 6.58 8.97
C TRP A 68 13.85 6.21 7.93
N PHE A 69 12.61 6.66 8.11
CA PHE A 69 11.50 6.30 7.21
C PHE A 69 11.61 6.98 5.83
N SER A 70 12.16 8.20 5.75
CA SER A 70 12.45 8.85 4.45
C SER A 70 13.53 8.12 3.64
N GLN A 71 14.47 7.46 4.32
CA GLN A 71 15.53 6.65 3.69
C GLN A 71 15.08 5.22 3.38
N PHE A 72 14.06 4.73 4.09
CA PHE A 72 13.54 3.39 3.88
C PHE A 72 12.73 3.33 2.59
N ARG A 73 13.36 2.77 1.55
CA ARG A 73 12.72 2.44 0.28
C ARG A 73 13.06 1.01 -0.09
N GLU A 74 12.05 0.24 -0.43
CA GLU A 74 12.25 -1.09 -0.98
C GLU A 74 11.54 -1.22 -2.32
N THR A 75 12.31 -1.59 -3.34
CA THR A 75 11.77 -1.90 -4.66
C THR A 75 10.81 -3.08 -4.57
N ASP A 76 9.68 -2.96 -5.26
CA ASP A 76 8.61 -3.93 -5.32
C ASP A 76 8.14 -4.12 -6.78
N PHE A 77 7.50 -5.26 -7.03
CA PHE A 77 6.88 -5.48 -8.33
C PHE A 77 5.55 -4.76 -8.39
N ALA A 78 5.35 -3.99 -9.46
CA ALA A 78 4.10 -3.32 -9.75
C ALA A 78 2.93 -4.32 -9.85
N ARG A 79 1.74 -3.81 -9.58
CA ARG A 79 0.47 -4.56 -9.62
C ARG A 79 -0.41 -3.98 -10.72
N ALA A 80 -1.46 -4.73 -11.05
CA ALA A 80 -2.53 -4.20 -11.88
C ALA A 80 -3.04 -2.88 -11.30
N GLY A 81 -3.25 -1.88 -12.16
CA GLY A 81 -3.67 -0.54 -11.77
C GLY A 81 -2.52 0.42 -11.44
N ASN A 82 -1.29 -0.06 -11.22
CA ASN A 82 -0.15 0.85 -11.07
C ASN A 82 0.25 1.45 -12.42
N LYS A 83 0.73 2.70 -12.41
CA LYS A 83 1.39 3.31 -13.56
C LYS A 83 2.79 2.73 -13.75
N ALA A 84 3.14 2.35 -14.97
CA ALA A 84 4.48 1.93 -15.32
C ALA A 84 5.47 3.10 -15.20
N THR A 85 6.59 2.89 -14.52
CA THR A 85 7.62 3.93 -14.29
C THR A 85 8.64 4.03 -15.42
N PHE A 86 8.71 3.02 -16.29
CA PHE A 86 9.54 3.01 -17.49
C PHE A 86 8.99 1.99 -18.50
N THR A 87 9.37 2.15 -19.77
CA THR A 87 9.01 1.23 -20.86
C THR A 87 9.80 -0.07 -20.76
N VAL A 88 9.14 -1.22 -20.96
CA VAL A 88 9.79 -2.55 -21.04
C VAL A 88 9.47 -3.22 -22.37
N ASN A 89 10.54 -3.48 -23.12
CA ASN A 89 10.54 -4.25 -24.35
C ASN A 89 11.35 -5.52 -24.15
N LEU A 90 10.83 -6.64 -24.64
CA LEU A 90 11.50 -7.93 -24.65
C LEU A 90 11.92 -8.25 -26.08
N ASP A 91 13.22 -8.48 -26.28
CA ASP A 91 13.75 -8.85 -27.58
C ASP A 91 13.43 -10.31 -27.92
N MET A 92 13.20 -10.60 -29.20
CA MET A 92 13.04 -11.97 -29.67
C MET A 92 14.27 -12.84 -29.36
N GLY A 93 14.02 -14.10 -28.99
CA GLY A 93 15.12 -15.01 -28.68
C GLY A 93 14.81 -16.01 -27.56
N PRO A 94 15.79 -16.86 -27.21
CA PRO A 94 15.64 -17.83 -26.14
C PRO A 94 15.52 -17.14 -24.78
N LEU A 95 14.54 -17.57 -23.98
CA LEU A 95 14.31 -17.14 -22.60
C LEU A 95 14.85 -18.21 -21.64
N GLU A 96 16.17 -18.30 -21.53
CA GLU A 96 16.87 -19.34 -20.76
C GLU A 96 16.58 -19.29 -19.25
N GLN A 97 16.10 -18.16 -18.74
CA GLN A 97 15.70 -17.99 -17.35
C GLN A 97 14.44 -18.79 -16.97
N PHE A 98 13.67 -19.28 -17.94
CA PHE A 98 12.44 -20.03 -17.70
C PHE A 98 12.60 -21.52 -18.04
N SER A 99 12.05 -22.37 -17.17
CA SER A 99 11.93 -23.80 -17.48
C SER A 99 10.93 -24.02 -18.62
N HIS A 100 11.12 -25.11 -19.38
CA HIS A 100 10.21 -25.50 -20.46
C HIS A 100 8.74 -25.63 -20.02
N SER A 101 8.49 -25.98 -18.76
CA SER A 101 7.15 -26.10 -18.17
C SER A 101 6.43 -24.75 -18.01
N MET A 102 7.14 -23.63 -18.02
CA MET A 102 6.57 -22.28 -17.89
C MET A 102 6.03 -21.74 -19.22
N GLU A 103 6.37 -22.35 -20.36
CA GLU A 103 5.97 -21.86 -21.68
C GLU A 103 4.45 -21.71 -21.83
N PRO A 104 3.59 -22.68 -21.44
CA PRO A 104 2.15 -22.52 -21.54
C PRO A 104 1.62 -21.33 -20.73
N GLN A 105 2.21 -21.08 -19.56
CA GLN A 105 1.85 -19.94 -18.72
C GLN A 105 2.26 -18.62 -19.39
N LEU A 106 3.48 -18.51 -19.91
CA LEU A 106 3.94 -17.30 -20.59
C LEU A 106 3.08 -16.97 -21.81
N ARG A 107 2.73 -17.99 -22.59
CA ARG A 107 1.80 -17.87 -23.72
C ARG A 107 0.39 -17.46 -23.31
N GLN A 108 -0.11 -17.96 -22.17
CA GLN A 108 -1.41 -17.54 -21.63
C GLN A 108 -1.42 -16.06 -21.20
N LEU A 109 -0.27 -15.52 -20.78
CA LEU A 109 -0.11 -14.09 -20.46
C LEU A 109 0.00 -13.21 -21.71
N GLY A 110 -0.08 -13.78 -22.92
CA GLY A 110 -0.03 -13.06 -24.18
C GLY A 110 1.36 -12.93 -24.80
N LEU A 111 2.40 -13.53 -24.19
CA LEU A 111 3.73 -13.54 -24.81
C LEU A 111 3.75 -14.49 -26.02
N PRO A 112 4.27 -14.05 -27.18
CA PRO A 112 4.39 -14.91 -28.36
C PRO A 112 5.56 -15.90 -28.17
N THR A 113 5.36 -16.96 -27.39
CA THR A 113 6.39 -17.97 -27.10
C THR A 113 6.14 -19.31 -27.78
N ALA A 114 7.22 -20.06 -27.99
CA ALA A 114 7.17 -21.49 -28.32
C ALA A 114 8.38 -22.24 -27.74
N LEU A 115 8.27 -23.56 -27.62
CA LEU A 115 9.42 -24.41 -27.30
C LEU A 115 10.23 -24.71 -28.57
N LYS A 116 11.46 -24.20 -28.65
CA LYS A 116 12.45 -24.57 -29.68
C LYS A 116 13.53 -25.42 -29.03
N LYS A 117 13.63 -26.69 -29.43
CA LYS A 117 14.60 -27.67 -28.88
C LYS A 117 14.55 -27.75 -27.34
N GLY A 118 13.36 -27.65 -26.75
CA GLY A 118 13.16 -27.71 -25.30
C GLY A 118 13.44 -26.40 -24.55
N VAL A 119 13.80 -25.32 -25.23
CA VAL A 119 14.01 -23.98 -24.63
C VAL A 119 12.83 -23.08 -24.97
N VAL A 120 12.31 -22.35 -23.98
CA VAL A 120 11.27 -21.32 -24.20
C VAL A 120 11.87 -20.22 -25.07
N THR A 121 11.25 -19.89 -26.19
CA THR A 121 11.75 -18.88 -27.13
C THR A 121 10.65 -17.89 -27.46
N LEU A 122 10.92 -16.61 -27.28
CA LEU A 122 10.09 -15.51 -27.76
C LEU A 122 10.21 -15.40 -29.29
N LEU A 123 9.09 -15.40 -29.99
CA LEU A 123 9.01 -15.49 -31.45
C LEU A 123 9.13 -14.14 -32.16
N SER A 124 8.84 -13.04 -31.46
CA SER A 124 8.93 -11.67 -31.93
C SER A 124 9.19 -10.74 -30.76
N ASP A 125 9.75 -9.56 -31.03
CA ASP A 125 9.86 -8.52 -30.00
C ASP A 125 8.48 -8.23 -29.41
N TYR A 126 8.43 -7.95 -28.11
CA TYR A 126 7.19 -7.74 -27.39
C TYR A 126 7.31 -6.59 -26.41
N GLU A 127 6.50 -5.55 -26.62
CA GLU A 127 6.37 -4.43 -25.69
C GLU A 127 5.41 -4.83 -24.56
N VAL A 128 5.94 -4.93 -23.34
CA VAL A 128 5.15 -5.28 -22.16
C VAL A 128 4.33 -4.08 -21.71
N CYS A 129 4.94 -2.91 -21.60
CA CYS A 129 4.28 -1.65 -21.23
C CYS A 129 5.15 -0.45 -21.63
N LYS A 130 4.52 0.72 -21.78
CA LYS A 130 5.20 2.02 -21.90
C LYS A 130 5.18 2.76 -20.58
N GLU A 131 6.15 3.65 -20.40
CA GLU A 131 6.14 4.60 -19.30
C GLU A 131 4.81 5.38 -19.26
N GLY A 132 4.18 5.43 -18.08
CA GLY A 132 2.90 6.08 -17.84
C GLY A 132 1.66 5.19 -18.00
N ASP A 133 1.77 4.01 -18.62
CA ASP A 133 0.65 3.11 -18.83
C ASP A 133 0.10 2.55 -17.51
N ILE A 134 -1.23 2.39 -17.43
CA ILE A 134 -1.87 1.64 -16.33
C ILE A 134 -1.70 0.15 -16.60
N LEU A 135 -0.94 -0.52 -15.75
CA LEU A 135 -0.61 -1.94 -15.92
C LEU A 135 -1.84 -2.83 -15.77
N THR A 136 -2.00 -3.77 -16.69
CA THR A 136 -2.97 -4.86 -16.58
C THR A 136 -2.45 -5.98 -15.67
N PRO A 137 -3.32 -6.91 -15.21
CA PRO A 137 -2.88 -8.07 -14.44
C PRO A 137 -1.83 -8.93 -15.13
N ASP A 138 -1.93 -9.12 -16.45
CA ASP A 138 -0.99 -9.93 -17.22
C ASP A 138 0.35 -9.22 -17.38
N GLN A 139 0.35 -7.91 -17.69
CA GLN A 139 1.57 -7.09 -17.75
C GLN A 139 2.31 -7.10 -16.40
N ALA A 140 1.61 -6.85 -15.29
CA ALA A 140 2.20 -6.89 -13.95
C ALA A 140 2.79 -8.27 -13.62
N ARG A 141 2.14 -9.36 -14.07
CA ARG A 141 2.65 -10.72 -13.90
C ARG A 141 3.87 -10.99 -14.77
N ILE A 142 3.90 -10.53 -16.02
CA ILE A 142 5.07 -10.60 -16.90
C ILE A 142 6.24 -9.85 -16.26
N LEU A 143 6.06 -8.58 -15.87
CA LEU A 143 7.10 -7.77 -15.22
C LEU A 143 7.69 -8.49 -14.00
N LYS A 144 6.83 -9.08 -13.16
CA LYS A 144 7.27 -9.88 -12.00
C LYS A 144 8.06 -11.13 -12.39
N LEU A 145 7.64 -11.87 -13.41
CA LEU A 145 8.35 -13.07 -13.88
C LEU A 145 9.73 -12.74 -14.46
N PHE A 146 9.86 -11.58 -15.12
CA PHE A 146 11.12 -11.11 -15.69
C PHE A 146 11.96 -10.28 -14.71
N GLY A 147 11.49 -10.05 -13.48
CA GLY A 147 12.24 -9.36 -12.44
C GLY A 147 12.26 -7.84 -12.53
N TYR A 148 11.39 -7.23 -13.34
CA TYR A 148 11.26 -5.78 -13.42
C TYR A 148 10.47 -5.22 -12.23
N ALA A 149 11.19 -4.72 -11.22
CA ALA A 149 10.61 -3.98 -10.11
C ALA A 149 10.35 -2.52 -10.53
N MET A 150 9.10 -2.10 -10.44
CA MET A 150 8.61 -0.80 -10.95
C MET A 150 7.80 -0.02 -9.92
N ALA A 151 7.64 -0.57 -8.71
CA ALA A 151 6.96 0.10 -7.62
C ALA A 151 7.94 0.29 -6.47
N ASP A 152 7.84 1.42 -5.77
CA ASP A 152 8.56 1.63 -4.53
C ASP A 152 7.60 1.42 -3.36
N PHE A 153 8.03 0.64 -2.38
CA PHE A 153 7.43 0.63 -1.06
C PHE A 153 8.20 1.62 -0.18
N ASN A 154 7.49 2.62 0.32
CA ASN A 154 7.97 3.53 1.34
C ASN A 154 6.86 3.72 2.41
N VAL A 155 7.26 4.27 3.56
CA VAL A 155 6.33 4.62 4.62
C VAL A 155 6.53 6.10 4.92
N MET A 156 5.45 6.86 4.87
CA MET A 156 5.43 8.29 5.13
C MET A 156 4.83 8.53 6.52
N ILE A 157 5.43 9.47 7.27
CA ILE A 157 4.94 9.86 8.59
C ILE A 157 4.02 11.06 8.41
N ARG A 158 2.71 10.84 8.56
CA ARG A 158 1.69 11.86 8.33
C ARG A 158 1.53 12.84 9.50
N SER A 159 1.59 12.33 10.73
CA SER A 159 1.42 13.13 11.95
C SER A 159 2.14 12.48 13.14
N MET A 160 2.30 13.26 14.20
CA MET A 160 2.90 12.85 15.47
C MET A 160 2.06 13.42 16.62
N TRP A 161 1.96 12.65 17.70
CA TRP A 161 1.44 13.12 18.98
C TRP A 161 2.44 12.74 20.07
N ASP A 162 2.74 13.69 20.95
CA ASP A 162 3.68 13.50 22.05
C ASP A 162 2.93 13.20 23.36
N ALA A 163 3.30 12.10 24.01
CA ALA A 163 2.61 11.60 25.19
C ALA A 163 2.92 12.35 26.48
N GLU A 164 4.01 13.12 26.51
CA GLU A 164 4.47 13.93 27.65
C GLU A 164 3.92 15.36 27.56
N THR A 165 3.91 15.96 26.38
CA THR A 165 3.41 17.34 26.18
C THR A 165 1.92 17.39 25.83
N GLY A 166 1.36 16.31 25.28
CA GLY A 166 0.00 16.30 24.73
C GLY A 166 -0.14 17.10 23.43
N GLU A 167 0.98 17.44 22.79
CA GLU A 167 0.99 18.22 21.56
C GLU A 167 0.80 17.30 20.35
N PHE A 168 -0.11 17.71 19.46
CA PHE A 168 -0.28 17.11 18.14
C PHE A 168 0.44 17.97 17.09
N GLU A 169 1.17 17.31 16.20
CA GLU A 169 1.81 17.95 15.07
C GLU A 169 1.48 17.19 13.78
N GLN A 170 1.01 17.93 12.78
CA GLN A 170 0.84 17.41 11.43
C GLN A 170 2.12 17.62 10.61
N LEU A 171 2.63 16.54 10.03
CA LEU A 171 3.91 16.53 9.30
C LEU A 171 3.71 16.50 7.78
N GLU A 172 2.61 15.93 7.30
CA GLU A 172 2.17 16.01 5.91
C GLU A 172 0.73 16.49 5.81
N THR A 173 0.46 17.37 4.85
CA THR A 173 -0.89 17.70 4.38
C THR A 173 -1.39 16.62 3.43
N PRO A 174 -2.60 16.07 3.60
CA PRO A 174 -3.19 15.14 2.65
C PRO A 174 -3.27 15.81 1.26
N THR A 175 -2.61 15.25 0.26
CA THR A 175 -2.89 15.59 -1.14
C THR A 175 -4.19 14.91 -1.55
N GLU A 176 -5.09 15.64 -2.21
CA GLU A 176 -6.42 15.19 -2.68
C GLU A 176 -6.37 14.02 -3.70
N GLU A 177 -5.19 13.54 -4.10
CA GLU A 177 -4.99 12.47 -5.07
C GLU A 177 -4.82 11.07 -4.43
N ASP A 178 -5.52 10.75 -3.34
CA ASP A 178 -5.61 9.37 -2.84
C ASP A 178 -6.87 8.71 -3.46
N PRO A 179 -6.78 7.95 -4.56
CA PRO A 179 -7.95 7.48 -5.33
C PRO A 179 -8.71 6.34 -4.62
N SER A 180 -8.35 6.04 -3.36
CA SER A 180 -8.85 4.91 -2.59
C SER A 180 -9.97 5.27 -1.60
N GLY A 181 -10.43 6.53 -1.60
CA GLY A 181 -11.28 7.10 -0.54
C GLY A 181 -12.77 7.28 -0.82
N GLU A 182 -13.30 6.95 -2.00
CA GLU A 182 -14.76 7.03 -2.23
C GLU A 182 -15.43 5.70 -1.86
N MET A 183 -15.99 5.63 -0.65
CA MET A 183 -17.16 4.78 -0.34
C MET A 183 -17.87 5.31 0.92
N GLU A 184 -18.94 6.06 0.65
CA GLU A 184 -20.24 6.15 1.34
C GLU A 184 -20.27 6.40 2.86
N GLU A 185 -20.50 7.68 3.20
CA GLU A 185 -21.27 8.07 4.38
C GLU A 185 -22.77 7.95 4.05
N GLU A 186 -23.43 6.90 4.56
CA GLU A 186 -24.87 6.92 4.82
C GLU A 186 -25.09 6.46 6.27
N GLU A 187 -25.11 7.41 7.20
CA GLU A 187 -25.84 7.26 8.47
C GLU A 187 -27.16 8.00 8.31
N LYS A 188 -28.24 7.26 8.03
CA LYS A 188 -29.59 7.75 8.32
C LYS A 188 -29.89 7.46 9.77
N GLU A 189 -30.05 8.52 10.54
CA GLU A 189 -30.66 8.51 11.86
C GLU A 189 -32.11 7.99 11.72
N GLU A 190 -32.40 6.82 12.29
CA GLU A 190 -33.79 6.45 12.60
C GLU A 190 -34.16 7.14 13.92
N GLU A 191 -34.83 8.29 13.81
CA GLU A 191 -35.60 8.84 14.93
C GLU A 191 -36.69 7.83 15.32
N GLY A 192 -36.65 7.40 16.59
CA GLY A 192 -37.69 6.58 17.18
C GLY A 192 -38.99 7.36 17.33
N ASP A 193 -40.00 6.97 16.55
CA ASP A 193 -41.39 7.36 16.79
C ASP A 193 -41.96 6.48 17.92
N ALA A 194 -41.91 7.01 19.14
CA ALA A 194 -42.70 6.51 20.25
C ALA A 194 -44.10 7.15 20.18
N SER A 195 -44.96 6.63 19.31
CA SER A 195 -46.39 6.90 19.35
C SER A 195 -47.05 6.04 20.43
N ASN A 196 -47.31 6.73 21.54
CA ASN A 196 -48.27 6.43 22.58
C ASN A 196 -49.67 6.25 21.94
N GLU A 197 -50.33 5.10 22.11
CA GLU A 197 -51.79 5.03 21.99
C GLU A 197 -52.37 4.23 23.18
N GLU A 198 -53.00 5.00 24.07
CA GLU A 198 -54.04 4.56 24.98
C GLU A 198 -55.31 4.21 24.17
N ASN A 199 -55.82 2.99 24.33
CA ASN A 199 -57.22 2.67 24.67
C ASN A 199 -57.43 1.16 24.82
#